data_AF-W6U8U0-F1
#
_entry.id   AF-W6U8U0-F1
#
_cell.length_a   1.000
_cell.length_b   1.000
_cell.length_c   1.000
_cell.angle_alpha   90.00
_cell.angle_beta   90.00
_cell.angle_gamma   90.00
#
_symmetry.space_group_name_H-M   'P 1'
#
loop_
_entity.id
_entity.type
_entity.pdbx_description
1 polymer ?
#
loop_
_entity_poly.entity_id
_entity_poly.type
_entity_poly.pdbx_seq_one_letter_code
_entity_poly.pdbx_strand_id
1 'polypeptide(L)'
;MLRVIVVLLFAAYCSGANTPTLWGSRIVGKASGPSDTMNYEIEGKFRVLVNADLELLIVNDTCILNGTQFWGSPCKKSEGNAAITVKDVTKQGSLIILKVNNLSVITSTTFFLPGCKFPPPEPDEVDLKTSFPLSRFVQDSETFKVDFAVWGANSMSEVKFGINGEIYCTWLGIKLTVKNDSFCVDLVKDEKADLRVFRGIFQRKTNVSHDRFAFAGKNSGVVVSIDYTQSGANITGSGRMQPICNNFRIQRCPFIIFGNITYGVANIWMAECNKCMGQTRPTFFSNQFDAFKVHQENLFPKTWTKHLLHLTHTLK
;
A
#
# COMPACT_ATOMS: atom_id res chain seq x y z
N MET A 1 32.40 20.88 32.24
CA MET A 1 31.01 21.34 32.00
C MET A 1 30.68 21.48 30.51
N LEU A 2 31.45 22.23 29.71
CA LEU A 2 31.14 22.51 28.29
C LEU A 2 30.72 21.29 27.43
N ARG A 3 31.40 20.14 27.56
CA ARG A 3 31.06 18.90 26.82
C ARG A 3 29.64 18.37 27.11
N VAL A 4 29.11 18.58 28.32
CA VAL A 4 27.76 18.15 28.69
C VAL A 4 26.71 19.05 28.04
N ILE A 5 26.98 20.36 27.98
CA ILE A 5 26.09 21.35 27.33
C ILE A 5 25.97 21.04 25.83
N VAL A 6 27.07 20.71 25.15
CA VAL A 6 27.04 20.33 23.72
C VAL A 6 26.20 19.06 23.49
N VAL A 7 26.35 18.03 24.34
CA VAL A 7 25.55 16.79 24.23
C VAL A 7 24.07 17.05 24.49
N LEU A 8 23.73 17.90 25.47
CA LEU A 8 22.33 18.28 25.77
C LEU A 8 21.71 19.12 24.65
N LEU A 9 22.46 20.07 24.06
CA LEU A 9 22.00 20.83 22.90
C LEU A 9 21.79 19.95 21.67
N PHE A 10 22.69 19.00 21.39
CA PHE A 10 22.49 18.01 20.32
C PHE A 10 21.30 17.08 20.60
N ALA A 11 21.11 16.65 21.86
CA ALA A 11 19.96 15.82 22.23
C ALA A 11 18.65 16.59 22.01
N ALA A 12 18.56 17.82 22.52
CA ALA A 12 17.39 18.70 22.39
C ALA A 12 17.11 19.08 20.93
N TYR A 13 18.14 19.43 20.14
CA TYR A 13 18.00 19.76 18.73
C TYR A 13 17.49 18.56 17.91
N CYS A 14 18.02 17.36 18.18
CA CYS A 14 17.56 16.14 17.52
C CYS A 14 16.25 15.55 18.09
N SER A 15 15.70 16.08 19.19
CA SER A 15 14.36 15.74 19.71
C SER A 15 13.31 16.82 19.45
N GLY A 16 13.73 18.03 19.07
CA GLY A 16 12.87 19.20 18.85
C GLY A 16 12.27 19.30 17.44
N ALA A 17 12.69 18.43 16.51
CA ALA A 17 11.99 18.28 15.23
C ALA A 17 10.65 17.57 15.47
N ASN A 18 9.57 18.34 15.59
CA ASN A 18 8.21 17.82 15.66
C ASN A 18 7.99 16.81 14.53
N THR A 19 7.70 15.57 14.89
CA THR A 19 7.51 14.51 13.90
C THR A 19 6.24 14.82 13.10
N PRO A 20 6.30 14.92 11.76
CA PRO A 20 5.17 15.40 10.98
C PRO A 20 3.97 14.47 11.13
N THR A 21 2.81 15.06 11.38
CA THR A 21 1.60 14.31 11.70
C THR A 21 1.06 13.60 10.46
N LEU A 22 0.97 12.28 10.58
CA LEU A 22 0.36 11.32 9.66
C LEU A 22 -1.10 11.60 9.28
N TRP A 23 -1.38 12.61 8.45
CA TRP A 23 -2.70 12.90 7.87
C TRP A 23 -2.92 12.18 6.53
N GLY A 24 -4.14 11.65 6.35
CA GLY A 24 -4.60 11.14 5.06
C GLY A 24 -4.10 9.74 4.69
N SER A 25 -3.74 9.56 3.43
CA SER A 25 -3.53 8.24 2.80
C SER A 25 -2.21 7.59 3.19
N ARG A 26 -2.17 6.26 3.39
CA ARG A 26 -0.93 5.58 3.86
C ARG A 26 -0.85 4.10 3.51
N ILE A 27 0.36 3.55 3.62
CA ILE A 27 0.57 2.09 3.70
C ILE A 27 0.86 1.73 5.16
N VAL A 28 0.08 0.81 5.71
CA VAL A 28 0.36 0.17 7.01
C VAL A 28 1.16 -1.11 6.73
N GLY A 29 2.47 -1.05 6.94
CA GLY A 29 3.37 -2.17 6.66
C GLY A 29 3.56 -3.17 7.81
N LYS A 30 2.82 -3.00 8.91
CA LYS A 30 2.90 -3.88 10.08
C LYS A 30 2.42 -5.29 9.73
N ALA A 31 3.12 -6.31 10.22
CA ALA A 31 2.85 -7.70 9.84
C ALA A 31 1.61 -8.30 10.54
N SER A 32 1.33 -7.90 11.79
CA SER A 32 0.20 -8.39 12.58
C SER A 32 -0.10 -7.49 13.79
N GLY A 33 -1.27 -7.70 14.40
CA GLY A 33 -1.71 -6.96 15.59
C GLY A 33 -2.24 -5.57 15.27
N PRO A 34 -2.43 -4.69 16.27
CA PRO A 34 -3.13 -3.43 16.07
C PRO A 34 -2.33 -2.44 15.22
N SER A 35 -3.01 -1.60 14.44
CA SER A 35 -2.33 -0.46 13.81
C SER A 35 -1.92 0.57 14.86
N ASP A 36 -1.06 1.52 14.46
CA ASP A 36 -1.02 2.81 15.14
C ASP A 36 -2.31 3.61 14.80
N THR A 37 -2.62 4.66 15.55
CA THR A 37 -3.80 5.49 15.28
C THR A 37 -3.62 6.26 13.96
N MET A 38 -4.55 6.07 13.03
CA MET A 38 -4.51 6.68 11.69
C MET A 38 -5.43 7.90 11.66
N ASN A 39 -4.87 9.08 11.41
CA ASN A 39 -5.59 10.35 11.42
C ASN A 39 -5.92 10.83 10.00
N TYR A 40 -7.15 11.30 9.80
CA TYR A 40 -7.67 11.70 8.50
C TYR A 40 -8.42 13.02 8.61
N GLU A 41 -8.07 13.98 7.77
CA GLU A 41 -8.79 15.25 7.63
C GLU A 41 -9.79 15.15 6.47
N ILE A 42 -11.07 15.37 6.81
CA ILE A 42 -12.23 15.08 5.95
C ILE A 42 -13.28 16.18 6.17
N GLU A 43 -13.41 17.07 5.19
CA GLU A 43 -14.43 18.12 5.22
C GLU A 43 -15.85 17.55 5.18
N GLY A 44 -16.68 17.93 6.16
CA GLY A 44 -18.11 17.60 6.18
C GLY A 44 -18.42 16.15 6.53
N LYS A 45 -19.55 15.64 5.99
CA LYS A 45 -20.01 14.26 6.28
C LYS A 45 -19.15 13.25 5.51
N PHE A 46 -18.85 12.13 6.15
CA PHE A 46 -18.05 11.06 5.56
C PHE A 46 -18.49 9.66 5.99
N ARG A 47 -18.16 8.68 5.14
CA ARG A 47 -18.24 7.23 5.38
C ARG A 47 -16.84 6.62 5.33
N VAL A 48 -16.67 5.46 5.96
CA VAL A 48 -15.43 4.67 5.92
C VAL A 48 -15.81 3.27 5.46
N LEU A 49 -15.16 2.78 4.41
CA LEU A 49 -15.37 1.45 3.85
C LEU A 49 -14.12 0.59 4.05
N VAL A 50 -14.30 -0.65 4.48
CA VAL A 50 -13.25 -1.68 4.55
C VAL A 50 -13.31 -2.50 3.27
N ASN A 51 -12.18 -2.69 2.61
CA ASN A 51 -12.07 -3.43 1.34
C ASN A 51 -13.08 -2.94 0.27
N ALA A 52 -13.29 -1.62 0.17
CA ALA A 52 -14.28 -0.96 -0.70
C ALA A 52 -15.78 -1.27 -0.45
N ASP A 53 -16.13 -2.36 0.24
CA ASP A 53 -17.53 -2.83 0.34
C ASP A 53 -18.18 -2.61 1.71
N LEU A 54 -17.46 -2.81 2.81
CA LEU A 54 -18.06 -2.96 4.14
C LEU A 54 -17.99 -1.67 4.95
N GLU A 55 -19.15 -1.13 5.35
CA GLU A 55 -19.18 0.12 6.12
C GLU A 55 -18.72 -0.05 7.57
N LEU A 56 -17.76 0.80 7.96
CA LEU A 56 -17.20 0.91 9.29
C LEU A 56 -17.84 2.09 10.04
N LEU A 57 -18.59 1.78 11.08
CA LEU A 57 -19.22 2.75 11.97
C LEU A 57 -18.27 3.10 13.13
N ILE A 58 -18.31 4.35 13.58
CA ILE A 58 -17.56 4.81 14.76
C ILE A 58 -18.57 5.18 15.85
N VAL A 59 -18.55 4.42 16.95
CA VAL A 59 -19.50 4.56 18.08
C VAL A 59 -18.73 4.39 19.39
N ASN A 60 -18.89 5.31 20.34
CA ASN A 60 -18.31 5.25 21.68
C ASN A 60 -16.82 4.87 21.72
N ASP A 61 -15.96 5.63 21.02
CA ASP A 61 -14.52 5.39 20.88
C ASP A 61 -14.12 4.03 20.24
N THR A 62 -15.05 3.30 19.61
CA THR A 62 -14.83 2.03 18.93
C THR A 62 -15.21 2.05 17.45
N CYS A 63 -14.48 1.30 16.64
CA CYS A 63 -14.82 0.98 15.25
C CYS A 63 -15.61 -0.33 15.20
N ILE A 64 -16.77 -0.30 14.57
CA ILE A 64 -17.70 -1.43 14.45
C ILE A 64 -17.99 -1.68 12.96
N LEU A 65 -17.67 -2.88 12.49
CA LEU A 65 -17.96 -3.31 11.12
C LEU A 65 -19.37 -3.93 11.05
N ASN A 66 -20.13 -3.59 10.00
CA ASN A 66 -21.49 -4.12 9.77
C ASN A 66 -22.40 -4.04 11.02
N GLY A 67 -22.35 -2.91 11.74
CA GLY A 67 -23.17 -2.62 12.91
C GLY A 67 -22.94 -3.45 14.18
N THR A 68 -22.16 -4.53 14.13
CA THR A 68 -22.06 -5.52 15.22
C THR A 68 -20.65 -6.00 15.55
N GLN A 69 -19.73 -6.06 14.57
CA GLN A 69 -18.43 -6.67 14.76
C GLN A 69 -17.39 -5.66 15.26
N PHE A 70 -16.82 -5.87 16.44
CA PHE A 70 -15.70 -5.05 16.92
C PHE A 70 -14.49 -5.14 15.99
N TRP A 71 -14.08 -4.01 15.45
CA TRP A 71 -12.97 -3.90 14.49
C TRP A 71 -11.71 -3.29 15.11
N GLY A 72 -11.87 -2.34 16.04
CA GLY A 72 -10.74 -1.72 16.72
C GLY A 72 -11.11 -0.51 17.60
N SER A 73 -10.12 0.02 18.30
CA SER A 73 -10.21 1.17 19.20
C SER A 73 -8.78 1.64 19.53
N PRO A 74 -8.52 2.95 19.78
CA PRO A 74 -9.47 4.06 19.74
C PRO A 74 -9.90 4.43 18.33
N CYS A 75 -11.18 4.75 18.18
CA CYS A 75 -11.75 5.30 16.95
C CYS A 75 -12.60 6.52 17.24
N LYS A 76 -12.24 7.68 16.67
CA LYS A 76 -12.92 8.96 16.93
C LYS A 76 -13.41 9.59 15.62
N LYS A 77 -14.56 10.23 15.71
CA LYS A 77 -15.15 11.03 14.64
C LYS A 77 -15.50 12.40 15.22
N SER A 78 -14.90 13.45 14.68
CA SER A 78 -15.32 14.83 14.94
C SER A 78 -15.84 15.44 13.64
N GLU A 79 -16.31 16.67 13.71
CA GLU A 79 -16.36 17.50 12.51
C GLU A 79 -14.94 17.67 11.96
N GLY A 80 -14.79 17.61 10.63
CA GLY A 80 -13.53 17.77 9.94
C GLY A 80 -12.53 16.61 10.04
N ASN A 81 -12.66 15.65 10.98
CA ASN A 81 -11.61 14.65 11.23
C ASN A 81 -12.11 13.26 11.64
N ALA A 82 -11.30 12.25 11.33
CA ALA A 82 -11.41 10.90 11.86
C ALA A 82 -10.06 10.40 12.40
N ALA A 83 -10.09 9.69 13.53
CA ALA A 83 -8.97 8.89 14.01
C ALA A 83 -9.41 7.42 14.05
N ILE A 84 -8.64 6.51 13.46
CA ILE A 84 -9.03 5.09 13.33
C ILE A 84 -7.87 4.20 13.75
N THR A 85 -8.13 3.25 14.64
CA THR A 85 -7.19 2.21 15.03
C THR A 85 -7.85 0.86 14.79
N VAL A 86 -7.23 -0.01 14.00
CA VAL A 86 -7.71 -1.39 13.79
C VAL A 86 -7.06 -2.33 14.80
N LYS A 87 -7.81 -3.32 15.31
CA LYS A 87 -7.28 -4.32 16.27
C LYS A 87 -6.24 -5.24 15.64
N ASP A 88 -6.40 -5.53 14.35
CA ASP A 88 -5.57 -6.45 13.60
C ASP A 88 -5.42 -5.97 12.15
N VAL A 89 -4.18 -5.68 11.76
CA VAL A 89 -3.84 -5.23 10.40
C VAL A 89 -4.01 -6.32 9.35
N THR A 90 -4.17 -7.60 9.73
CA THR A 90 -4.27 -8.72 8.79
C THR A 90 -5.68 -8.99 8.26
N LYS A 91 -6.72 -8.33 8.80
CA LYS A 91 -8.13 -8.64 8.50
C LYS A 91 -8.74 -7.86 7.33
N GLN A 92 -7.97 -6.97 6.72
CA GLN A 92 -8.38 -6.13 5.60
C GLN A 92 -7.20 -5.85 4.69
N GLY A 93 -7.47 -5.68 3.39
CA GLY A 93 -6.52 -5.11 2.44
C GLY A 93 -6.54 -3.58 2.46
N SER A 94 -7.70 -2.95 2.69
CA SER A 94 -7.81 -1.48 2.66
C SER A 94 -8.87 -0.87 3.59
N LEU A 95 -8.67 0.42 3.88
CA LEU A 95 -9.70 1.38 4.32
C LEU A 95 -9.80 2.51 3.29
N ILE A 96 -11.02 2.82 2.87
CA ILE A 96 -11.33 3.90 1.94
C ILE A 96 -12.24 4.89 2.66
N ILE A 97 -11.90 6.18 2.61
CA ILE A 97 -12.72 7.24 3.18
C ILE A 97 -13.41 8.01 2.06
N LEU A 98 -14.72 8.15 2.18
CA LEU A 98 -15.57 8.84 1.22
C LEU A 98 -16.17 10.10 1.86
N LYS A 99 -15.95 11.27 1.25
CA LYS A 99 -16.75 12.48 1.54
C LYS A 99 -18.13 12.29 0.92
N VAL A 100 -19.16 12.38 1.75
CA VAL A 100 -20.57 12.26 1.35
C VAL A 100 -21.07 13.65 0.96
N ASN A 101 -21.14 13.89 -0.34
CA ASN A 101 -21.97 14.93 -0.94
C ASN A 101 -22.89 14.30 -1.99
N ASN A 102 -23.44 15.06 -2.94
CA ASN A 102 -24.26 14.54 -4.04
C ASN A 102 -23.55 13.46 -4.87
N LEU A 103 -22.22 13.49 -4.91
CA LEU A 103 -21.34 12.44 -5.44
C LEU A 103 -20.38 12.00 -4.33
N SER A 104 -20.24 10.69 -4.09
CA SER A 104 -19.27 10.19 -3.10
C SER A 104 -17.85 10.28 -3.65
N VAL A 105 -17.01 11.09 -3.02
CA VAL A 105 -15.62 11.33 -3.45
C VAL A 105 -14.65 10.62 -2.50
N ILE A 106 -13.71 9.85 -3.05
CA ILE A 106 -12.62 9.26 -2.26
C ILE A 106 -11.68 10.38 -1.79
N THR A 107 -11.57 10.56 -0.47
CA THR A 107 -10.68 11.58 0.14
C THR A 107 -9.40 11.01 0.70
N SER A 108 -9.37 9.72 1.04
CA SER A 108 -8.20 9.05 1.59
C SER A 108 -8.27 7.55 1.35
N THR A 109 -7.12 6.94 1.09
CA THR A 109 -6.96 5.49 0.95
C THR A 109 -5.86 4.98 1.85
N THR A 110 -6.11 3.90 2.59
CA THR A 110 -5.10 3.21 3.39
C THR A 110 -5.05 1.75 3.02
N PHE A 111 -3.85 1.23 2.74
CA PHE A 111 -3.65 -0.18 2.40
C PHE A 111 -2.80 -0.87 3.46
N PHE A 112 -3.15 -2.11 3.80
CA PHE A 112 -2.46 -2.93 4.79
C PHE A 112 -1.63 -3.97 4.04
N LEU A 113 -0.32 -3.74 3.98
CA LEU A 113 0.62 -4.53 3.20
C LEU A 113 1.70 -5.09 4.13
N PRO A 114 1.52 -6.26 4.75
CA PRO A 114 2.49 -6.86 5.67
C PRO A 114 3.93 -6.86 5.12
N GLY A 115 4.83 -6.12 5.80
CA GLY A 115 6.23 -5.93 5.38
C GLY A 115 6.42 -5.08 4.12
N CYS A 116 5.46 -4.24 3.74
CA CYS A 116 5.37 -3.52 2.46
C CYS A 116 5.57 -4.42 1.23
N LYS A 117 5.04 -5.65 1.29
CA LYS A 117 4.95 -6.52 0.12
C LYS A 117 3.80 -6.03 -0.74
N PHE A 118 4.11 -5.18 -1.71
CA PHE A 118 3.17 -4.78 -2.76
C PHE A 118 2.86 -6.02 -3.62
N PRO A 119 1.60 -6.48 -3.68
CA PRO A 119 1.21 -7.50 -4.65
C PRO A 119 1.31 -6.92 -6.07
N PRO A 120 1.50 -7.75 -7.10
CA PRO A 120 1.21 -7.34 -8.47
C PRO A 120 -0.26 -6.88 -8.57
N PRO A 121 -0.56 -5.73 -9.19
CA PRO A 121 -1.94 -5.30 -9.46
C PRO A 121 -2.63 -6.25 -10.45
N GLU A 122 -3.96 -6.36 -10.36
CA GLU A 122 -4.76 -7.04 -11.39
C GLU A 122 -4.88 -6.19 -12.68
N PRO A 123 -5.40 -6.74 -13.80
CA PRO A 123 -5.56 -5.97 -15.02
C PRO A 123 -6.42 -4.71 -14.86
N ASP A 124 -5.91 -3.59 -15.38
CA ASP A 124 -6.47 -2.24 -15.24
C ASP A 124 -6.55 -1.69 -13.80
N GLU A 125 -5.86 -2.33 -12.85
CA GLU A 125 -5.74 -1.82 -11.47
C GLU A 125 -4.53 -0.92 -11.27
N VAL A 126 -4.61 -0.09 -10.22
CA VAL A 126 -3.56 0.86 -9.84
C VAL A 126 -2.36 0.15 -9.21
N ASP A 127 -1.16 0.42 -9.73
CA ASP A 127 0.08 0.01 -9.08
C ASP A 127 0.40 0.94 -7.88
N LEU A 128 0.09 0.44 -6.68
CA LEU A 128 0.36 1.12 -5.42
C LEU A 128 1.85 1.42 -5.19
N LYS A 129 2.74 0.63 -5.81
CA LYS A 129 4.19 0.79 -5.65
C LYS A 129 4.71 2.05 -6.34
N THR A 130 4.22 2.38 -7.53
CA THR A 130 4.55 3.61 -8.26
C THR A 130 4.04 4.86 -7.52
N SER A 131 2.86 4.76 -6.89
CA SER A 131 2.26 5.90 -6.16
C SER A 131 2.90 6.16 -4.79
N PHE A 132 3.63 5.19 -4.24
CA PHE A 132 4.26 5.30 -2.93
C PHE A 132 5.36 6.40 -2.87
N PRO A 133 5.46 7.20 -1.79
CA PRO A 133 4.59 7.24 -0.61
C PRO A 133 3.24 7.94 -0.87
N LEU A 134 2.20 7.44 -0.18
CA LEU A 134 0.83 7.94 -0.29
C LEU A 134 0.54 9.21 0.54
N SER A 135 1.49 9.69 1.34
CA SER A 135 1.48 11.07 1.84
C SER A 135 2.82 11.72 1.56
N ARG A 136 2.79 13.02 1.22
CA ARG A 136 3.99 13.82 0.90
C ARG A 136 3.93 15.15 1.63
N PHE A 137 5.00 15.48 2.33
CA PHE A 137 5.18 16.72 3.09
C PHE A 137 6.08 17.64 2.26
N VAL A 138 5.53 18.73 1.72
CA VAL A 138 6.18 19.50 0.64
C VAL A 138 6.41 20.97 1.00
N GLN A 139 6.36 21.33 2.28
CA GLN A 139 6.58 22.71 2.76
C GLN A 139 7.89 23.30 2.23
N ASP A 140 8.97 22.51 2.21
CA ASP A 140 10.34 22.97 1.86
C ASP A 140 10.69 22.85 0.37
N SER A 141 9.69 22.76 -0.53
CA SER A 141 9.97 22.60 -1.97
C SER A 141 9.00 23.41 -2.82
N GLU A 142 9.52 24.16 -3.79
CA GLU A 142 8.71 24.94 -4.72
C GLU A 142 7.92 24.03 -5.68
N THR A 143 8.50 22.89 -6.07
CA THR A 143 7.85 21.86 -6.87
C THR A 143 7.95 20.50 -6.21
N PHE A 144 6.97 19.64 -6.47
CA PHE A 144 6.98 18.25 -6.05
C PHE A 144 6.48 17.34 -7.17
N LYS A 145 6.87 16.06 -7.11
CA LYS A 145 6.44 15.03 -8.07
C LYS A 145 5.43 14.10 -7.44
N VAL A 146 4.46 13.67 -8.23
CA VAL A 146 3.57 12.55 -7.90
C VAL A 146 3.42 11.69 -9.14
N ASP A 147 3.84 10.43 -9.03
CA ASP A 147 3.74 9.45 -10.10
C ASP A 147 2.60 8.49 -9.76
N PHE A 148 1.90 8.00 -10.78
CA PHE A 148 0.85 7.00 -10.67
C PHE A 148 0.94 6.03 -11.84
N ALA A 149 0.48 4.80 -11.67
CA ALA A 149 0.38 3.85 -12.77
C ALA A 149 -0.83 2.93 -12.62
N VAL A 150 -1.31 2.41 -13.76
CA VAL A 150 -2.20 1.25 -13.83
C VAL A 150 -1.55 0.14 -14.64
N TRP A 151 -1.93 -1.11 -14.36
CA TRP A 151 -1.45 -2.28 -15.08
C TRP A 151 -2.03 -2.40 -16.50
N GLY A 152 -1.33 -3.15 -17.33
CA GLY A 152 -1.65 -3.42 -18.72
C GLY A 152 -1.21 -2.27 -19.62
N ALA A 153 0.06 -2.26 -20.03
CA ALA A 153 0.64 -1.30 -20.98
C ALA A 153 -0.11 -1.24 -22.32
N ASN A 154 -0.73 -2.36 -22.72
CA ASN A 154 -1.51 -2.50 -23.95
C ASN A 154 -3.03 -2.38 -23.76
N SER A 155 -3.51 -2.16 -22.53
CA SER A 155 -4.95 -2.04 -22.28
C SER A 155 -5.49 -0.72 -22.82
N MET A 156 -6.75 -0.78 -23.28
CA MET A 156 -7.55 0.37 -23.72
C MET A 156 -8.56 0.83 -22.65
N SER A 157 -8.43 0.39 -21.40
CA SER A 157 -9.31 0.83 -20.31
C SER A 157 -9.28 2.35 -20.12
N GLU A 158 -10.37 2.89 -19.58
CA GLU A 158 -10.36 4.25 -19.06
C GLU A 158 -9.45 4.36 -17.82
N VAL A 159 -8.82 5.52 -17.66
CA VAL A 159 -8.02 5.91 -16.48
C VAL A 159 -8.35 7.35 -16.15
N LYS A 160 -8.43 7.70 -14.86
CA LYS A 160 -8.80 9.06 -14.39
C LYS A 160 -7.83 9.59 -13.36
N PHE A 161 -7.49 10.88 -13.46
CA PHE A 161 -6.76 11.65 -12.47
C PHE A 161 -7.59 12.86 -12.02
N GLY A 162 -7.62 13.09 -10.71
CA GLY A 162 -8.33 14.23 -10.13
C GLY A 162 -7.65 14.78 -8.87
N ILE A 163 -8.00 16.02 -8.53
CA ILE A 163 -7.50 16.71 -7.33
C ILE A 163 -8.73 17.18 -6.53
N ASN A 164 -8.78 16.84 -5.24
CA ASN A 164 -9.87 17.18 -4.32
C ASN A 164 -11.29 16.73 -4.76
N GLY A 165 -11.37 15.76 -5.67
CA GLY A 165 -12.62 15.23 -6.22
C GLY A 165 -13.01 15.76 -7.60
N GLU A 166 -12.32 16.78 -8.10
CA GLU A 166 -12.49 17.28 -9.47
C GLU A 166 -11.60 16.46 -10.43
N ILE A 167 -12.16 16.00 -11.55
CA ILE A 167 -11.42 15.24 -12.57
C ILE A 167 -10.73 16.23 -13.51
N TYR A 168 -9.41 16.13 -13.60
CA TYR A 168 -8.59 17.00 -14.46
C TYR A 168 -8.18 16.31 -15.76
N CYS A 169 -7.83 15.04 -15.68
CA CYS A 169 -7.37 14.25 -16.82
C CYS A 169 -8.15 12.93 -16.89
N THR A 170 -8.57 12.56 -18.10
CA THR A 170 -9.08 11.23 -18.42
C THR A 170 -8.30 10.70 -19.61
N TRP A 171 -7.98 9.41 -19.60
CA TRP A 171 -7.33 8.72 -20.69
C TRP A 171 -8.13 7.50 -21.14
N LEU A 172 -8.02 7.14 -22.42
CA LEU A 172 -8.43 5.85 -22.94
C LEU A 172 -7.17 5.10 -23.42
N GLY A 173 -6.84 4.00 -22.75
CA GLY A 173 -5.54 3.37 -22.88
C GLY A 173 -4.43 4.30 -22.39
N ILE A 174 -3.57 4.78 -23.30
CA ILE A 174 -2.55 5.80 -23.00
C ILE A 174 -2.92 7.22 -23.47
N LYS A 175 -3.99 7.36 -24.27
CA LYS A 175 -4.31 8.61 -24.96
C LYS A 175 -5.22 9.50 -24.13
N LEU A 176 -4.81 10.75 -23.96
CA LEU A 176 -5.56 11.76 -23.21
C LEU A 176 -6.85 12.11 -23.98
N THR A 177 -8.00 11.96 -23.32
CA THR A 177 -9.34 12.25 -23.87
C THR A 177 -9.99 13.47 -23.23
N VAL A 178 -9.65 13.78 -21.98
CA VAL A 178 -10.08 15.01 -21.27
C VAL A 178 -8.84 15.74 -20.77
N LYS A 179 -8.74 17.03 -21.07
CA LYS A 179 -7.63 17.91 -20.69
C LYS A 179 -8.15 19.20 -20.07
N ASN A 180 -8.29 19.23 -18.74
CA ASN A 180 -8.73 20.43 -18.03
C ASN A 180 -7.56 21.30 -17.53
N ASP A 181 -6.32 20.78 -17.52
CA ASP A 181 -5.12 21.54 -17.17
C ASP A 181 -3.93 21.23 -18.09
N SER A 182 -2.94 22.12 -18.06
CA SER A 182 -1.61 22.02 -18.67
C SER A 182 -0.83 20.76 -18.28
N PHE A 183 -0.93 20.28 -17.02
CA PHE A 183 -0.20 19.10 -16.55
C PHE A 183 -0.73 17.77 -17.10
N CYS A 184 -1.92 17.76 -17.70
CA CYS A 184 -2.48 16.58 -18.35
C CYS A 184 -1.76 16.33 -19.69
N VAL A 185 -1.09 15.19 -19.77
CA VAL A 185 -0.33 14.66 -20.92
C VAL A 185 -0.70 13.20 -21.15
N ASP A 186 -0.41 12.63 -22.32
CA ASP A 186 -0.55 11.18 -22.58
C ASP A 186 0.21 10.35 -21.51
N LEU A 187 -0.33 9.18 -21.16
CA LEU A 187 0.35 8.26 -20.25
C LEU A 187 1.59 7.67 -20.93
N VAL A 188 2.66 7.51 -20.16
CA VAL A 188 3.87 6.82 -20.62
C VAL A 188 3.61 5.31 -20.60
N LYS A 189 3.74 4.66 -21.75
CA LYS A 189 3.69 3.19 -21.87
C LYS A 189 5.01 2.59 -21.39
N ASP A 190 4.97 1.74 -20.37
CA ASP A 190 6.11 0.93 -19.92
C ASP A 190 5.82 -0.55 -20.19
N GLU A 191 6.24 -1.03 -21.36
CA GLU A 191 6.04 -2.42 -21.79
C GLU A 191 6.86 -3.43 -20.96
N LYS A 192 7.90 -2.98 -20.25
CA LYS A 192 8.75 -3.86 -19.45
C LYS A 192 8.16 -4.13 -18.07
N ALA A 193 7.51 -3.12 -17.48
CA ALA A 193 6.74 -3.26 -16.24
C ALA A 193 5.28 -3.67 -16.47
N ASP A 194 4.82 -3.65 -17.72
CA ASP A 194 3.42 -3.76 -18.15
C ASP A 194 2.51 -2.70 -17.50
N LEU A 195 2.95 -1.44 -17.53
CA LEU A 195 2.26 -0.30 -16.91
C LEU A 195 1.92 0.82 -17.91
N ARG A 196 0.88 1.59 -17.58
CA ARG A 196 0.60 2.92 -18.14
C ARG A 196 0.79 3.95 -17.03
N VAL A 197 1.73 4.87 -17.19
CA VAL A 197 2.28 5.70 -16.11
C VAL A 197 1.98 7.18 -16.33
N PHE A 198 1.35 7.83 -15.35
CA PHE A 198 1.25 9.28 -15.23
C PHE A 198 2.38 9.80 -14.35
N ARG A 199 3.05 10.90 -14.76
CA ARG A 199 4.13 11.55 -14.01
C ARG A 199 3.84 13.04 -13.88
N GLY A 200 3.22 13.43 -12.78
CA GLY A 200 2.87 14.81 -12.51
C GLY A 200 3.99 15.57 -11.80
N ILE A 201 4.26 16.80 -12.24
CA ILE A 201 5.09 17.77 -11.55
C ILE A 201 4.20 18.96 -11.20
N PHE A 202 4.11 19.30 -9.92
CA PHE A 202 3.17 20.28 -9.41
C PHE A 202 3.90 21.36 -8.62
N GLN A 203 3.37 22.59 -8.69
CA GLN A 203 3.83 23.71 -7.88
C GLN A 203 3.26 23.63 -6.47
N ARG A 204 4.04 24.00 -5.46
CA ARG A 204 3.59 24.13 -4.07
C ARG A 204 2.57 25.27 -3.98
N LYS A 205 1.39 24.98 -3.45
CA LYS A 205 0.37 26.00 -3.17
C LYS A 205 0.64 26.65 -1.80
N THR A 206 0.28 27.92 -1.65
CA THR A 206 0.46 28.70 -0.41
C THR A 206 -0.86 29.08 0.26
N ASN A 207 -1.99 28.89 -0.43
CA ASN A 207 -3.34 29.26 -0.01
C ASN A 207 -4.21 28.08 0.45
N VAL A 208 -3.66 26.85 0.43
CA VAL A 208 -4.30 25.63 0.92
C VAL A 208 -3.33 24.85 1.79
N SER A 209 -3.83 24.18 2.82
CA SER A 209 -3.03 23.34 3.70
C SER A 209 -2.73 21.96 3.11
N HIS A 210 -3.74 21.37 2.46
CA HIS A 210 -3.70 20.01 1.96
C HIS A 210 -4.42 19.86 0.62
N ASP A 211 -3.92 18.95 -0.22
CA ASP A 211 -4.59 18.49 -1.43
C ASP A 211 -4.66 16.96 -1.47
N ARG A 212 -5.65 16.43 -2.19
CA ARG A 212 -5.92 14.99 -2.33
C ARG A 212 -5.84 14.61 -3.81
N PHE A 213 -4.73 13.99 -4.20
CA PHE A 213 -4.44 13.60 -5.57
C PHE A 213 -4.95 12.17 -5.80
N ALA A 214 -6.07 12.03 -6.51
CA ALA A 214 -6.72 10.75 -6.76
C ALA A 214 -6.37 10.22 -8.16
N PHE A 215 -6.07 8.93 -8.25
CA PHE A 215 -5.89 8.21 -9.52
C PHE A 215 -6.70 6.92 -9.50
N ALA A 216 -7.45 6.67 -10.56
CA ALA A 216 -8.36 5.52 -10.68
C ALA A 216 -8.15 4.79 -12.00
N GLY A 217 -8.01 3.47 -11.91
CA GLY A 217 -8.14 2.55 -13.02
C GLY A 217 -9.60 2.08 -13.16
N LYS A 218 -9.79 0.85 -13.65
CA LYS A 218 -11.12 0.30 -13.93
C LYS A 218 -11.93 -0.02 -12.68
N ASN A 219 -11.31 -0.73 -11.73
CA ASN A 219 -11.97 -1.24 -10.51
C ASN A 219 -11.29 -0.78 -9.20
N SER A 220 -10.14 -0.09 -9.29
CA SER A 220 -9.39 0.34 -8.11
C SER A 220 -8.90 1.78 -8.25
N GLY A 221 -8.63 2.39 -7.10
CA GLY A 221 -8.16 3.77 -7.01
C GLY A 221 -7.26 3.98 -5.80
N VAL A 222 -6.38 4.96 -5.91
CA VAL A 222 -5.47 5.40 -4.85
C VAL A 222 -5.60 6.91 -4.67
N VAL A 223 -5.40 7.38 -3.44
CA VAL A 223 -5.19 8.80 -3.15
C VAL A 223 -3.77 8.99 -2.60
N VAL A 224 -3.08 10.02 -3.10
CA VAL A 224 -1.89 10.58 -2.48
C VAL A 224 -2.29 11.89 -1.79
N SER A 225 -2.04 11.98 -0.49
CA SER A 225 -2.29 13.18 0.31
C SER A 225 -1.06 14.09 0.28
N ILE A 226 -1.23 15.35 -0.13
CA ILE A 226 -0.17 16.36 -0.13
C ILE A 226 -0.41 17.31 1.03
N ASP A 227 0.63 17.57 1.82
CA ASP A 227 0.64 18.51 2.94
C ASP A 227 1.63 19.64 2.64
N TYR A 228 1.11 20.85 2.51
CA TYR A 228 1.87 22.07 2.22
C TYR A 228 2.39 22.76 3.49
N THR A 229 1.90 22.35 4.67
CA THR A 229 2.11 23.01 5.97
C THR A 229 3.24 22.40 6.80
N GLN A 230 3.63 21.16 6.49
CA GLN A 230 4.66 20.43 7.22
C GLN A 230 5.87 20.12 6.35
N SER A 231 7.06 20.32 6.93
CA SER A 231 8.32 19.74 6.47
C SER A 231 8.34 18.24 6.75
N GLY A 232 8.81 17.46 5.80
CA GLY A 232 9.20 16.06 6.00
C GLY A 232 10.51 15.79 5.28
N ALA A 233 11.08 14.60 5.47
CA ALA A 233 12.25 14.19 4.70
C ALA A 233 11.88 14.06 3.22
N ASN A 234 12.08 15.15 2.47
CA ASN A 234 11.87 15.19 1.03
C ASN A 234 12.74 14.14 0.36
N ILE A 235 12.10 13.17 -0.32
CA ILE A 235 12.77 12.11 -1.07
C ILE A 235 13.22 12.69 -2.43
N THR A 236 14.10 13.69 -2.37
CA THR A 236 14.63 14.42 -3.51
C THR A 236 16.15 14.29 -3.57
N GLY A 237 16.61 13.13 -4.04
CA GLY A 237 18.00 12.92 -4.44
C GLY A 237 18.65 11.63 -3.94
N SER A 238 18.80 10.66 -4.86
CA SER A 238 19.89 9.68 -5.01
C SER A 238 20.42 8.84 -3.81
N GLY A 239 19.94 9.04 -2.59
CA GLY A 239 20.34 8.30 -1.40
C GLY A 239 19.52 7.03 -1.24
N ARG A 240 20.17 5.87 -1.14
CA ARG A 240 19.52 4.60 -0.78
C ARG A 240 19.01 4.65 0.66
N MET A 241 17.80 5.16 0.85
CA MET A 241 17.03 4.97 2.07
C MET A 241 15.96 3.91 1.77
N GLN A 242 15.95 2.81 2.51
CA GLN A 242 14.84 1.86 2.42
C GLN A 242 13.55 2.62 2.73
N PRO A 243 12.47 2.47 1.94
CA PRO A 243 11.18 3.04 2.29
C PRO A 243 10.71 2.35 3.57
N ILE A 244 10.90 3.03 4.70
CA ILE A 244 10.35 2.62 5.97
C ILE A 244 8.84 2.73 5.78
N CYS A 245 8.18 1.58 5.63
CA CYS A 245 6.74 1.43 5.84
C CYS A 245 6.32 2.30 7.03
N ASN A 246 5.20 3.01 6.97
CA ASN A 246 4.81 4.06 7.94
C ASN A 246 4.47 3.57 9.38
N ASN A 247 5.24 2.62 9.93
CA ASN A 247 5.47 2.41 11.35
C ASN A 247 6.40 3.52 11.85
N PHE A 248 5.85 4.71 12.14
CA PHE A 248 6.59 5.77 12.82
C PHE A 248 6.87 5.36 14.27
N ARG A 249 7.94 4.59 14.49
CA ARG A 249 8.51 4.37 15.81
C ARG A 249 9.97 4.82 15.82
N ILE A 250 10.18 6.05 16.26
CA ILE A 250 11.51 6.63 16.43
C ILE A 250 12.24 5.87 17.54
N GLN A 251 13.22 5.06 17.18
CA GLN A 251 14.32 4.72 18.07
C GLN A 251 15.61 4.50 17.28
N ARG A 252 16.69 5.14 17.73
CA ARG A 252 18.00 5.21 17.05
C ARG A 252 18.79 3.91 17.23
N CYS A 253 19.64 3.59 16.25
CA CYS A 253 21.01 3.11 16.48
C CYS A 253 21.93 3.48 15.29
N PRO A 254 23.25 3.64 15.48
CA PRO A 254 24.18 4.21 14.48
C PRO A 254 24.93 3.17 13.61
N PHE A 255 25.54 3.68 12.54
CA PHE A 255 26.50 3.12 11.57
C PHE A 255 27.18 1.75 11.81
N ILE A 256 27.25 0.94 10.74
CA ILE A 256 28.46 0.17 10.31
C ILE A 256 28.64 0.31 8.78
N ILE A 257 29.88 0.20 8.31
CA ILE A 257 30.39 0.54 6.96
C ILE A 257 30.21 -0.60 5.93
N PHE A 258 30.26 -0.23 4.64
CA PHE A 258 30.25 -1.14 3.48
C PHE A 258 31.38 -2.19 3.47
N GLY A 259 31.03 -3.40 3.03
CA GLY A 259 31.97 -4.44 2.60
C GLY A 259 31.59 -4.99 1.22
N ASN A 260 32.55 -4.96 0.30
CA ASN A 260 32.55 -5.68 -0.98
C ASN A 260 33.50 -6.91 -0.73
N ILE A 261 33.44 -8.10 -1.34
CA ILE A 261 33.10 -8.46 -2.72
C ILE A 261 32.76 -9.99 -2.85
N THR A 262 32.00 -10.36 -3.90
CA THR A 262 32.09 -11.59 -4.75
C THR A 262 31.71 -13.04 -4.34
N TYR A 263 31.02 -13.67 -5.32
CA TYR A 263 30.98 -15.07 -5.79
C TYR A 263 30.41 -16.21 -4.91
N GLY A 264 29.66 -17.11 -5.57
CA GLY A 264 29.57 -18.53 -5.18
C GLY A 264 28.16 -19.10 -4.98
N VAL A 265 27.59 -19.67 -6.04
CA VAL A 265 26.26 -20.34 -6.08
C VAL A 265 26.14 -21.53 -5.11
N ALA A 266 25.04 -21.62 -4.34
CA ALA A 266 24.49 -22.90 -3.85
C ALA A 266 22.99 -22.82 -3.45
N ASN A 267 22.16 -23.31 -4.37
CA ASN A 267 20.86 -24.01 -4.19
C ASN A 267 20.78 -24.92 -2.91
N ILE A 268 19.64 -25.36 -2.33
CA ILE A 268 18.24 -25.59 -2.80
C ILE A 268 17.26 -25.74 -1.57
N TRP A 269 16.04 -25.15 -1.68
CA TRP A 269 14.70 -25.52 -1.12
C TRP A 269 14.34 -25.63 0.40
N MET A 270 13.01 -25.65 0.62
CA MET A 270 12.24 -25.30 1.84
C MET A 270 11.63 -26.51 2.57
N ALA A 271 11.38 -26.39 3.88
CA ALA A 271 10.14 -26.86 4.52
C ALA A 271 9.89 -26.25 5.93
N GLU A 272 8.62 -25.98 6.21
CA GLU A 272 7.89 -25.96 7.51
C GLU A 272 8.37 -25.15 8.75
N CYS A 273 7.69 -24.01 8.92
CA CYS A 273 6.77 -23.69 10.03
C CYS A 273 7.05 -24.03 11.51
N ASN A 274 6.85 -22.98 12.30
CA ASN A 274 6.15 -22.88 13.61
C ASN A 274 6.95 -22.70 14.92
N LYS A 275 6.45 -21.69 15.67
CA LYS A 275 6.55 -21.43 17.12
C LYS A 275 7.94 -21.20 17.73
N CYS A 276 8.14 -19.93 18.11
CA CYS A 276 8.82 -19.57 19.36
C CYS A 276 7.93 -18.62 20.18
N MET A 277 7.00 -19.18 20.98
CA MET A 277 6.85 -18.67 22.34
C MET A 277 7.84 -19.45 23.20
N GLY A 278 8.67 -18.76 23.97
CA GLY A 278 9.64 -19.41 24.84
C GLY A 278 9.02 -19.81 26.18
N GLN A 279 9.35 -21.02 26.64
CA GLN A 279 10.02 -21.20 27.94
C GLN A 279 10.57 -22.64 28.10
N THR A 280 11.81 -22.70 28.60
CA THR A 280 12.53 -23.79 29.30
C THR A 280 12.00 -25.23 29.30
N ARG A 281 12.85 -26.15 28.79
CA ARG A 281 12.95 -27.60 29.15
C ARG A 281 13.17 -27.80 30.68
N PRO A 282 12.81 -28.97 31.28
CA PRO A 282 13.57 -30.24 31.20
C PRO A 282 12.71 -31.48 30.86
N THR A 283 13.04 -32.29 29.84
CA THR A 283 13.74 -33.62 29.94
C THR A 283 13.19 -34.62 30.97
N PHE A 284 12.57 -35.75 30.52
CA PHE A 284 13.13 -37.12 30.60
C PHE A 284 12.15 -38.23 30.11
N PHE A 285 12.70 -39.41 29.76
CA PHE A 285 12.04 -40.70 29.39
C PHE A 285 11.09 -40.72 28.17
N SER A 286 10.83 -41.84 27.48
CA SER A 286 11.66 -42.98 27.00
C SER A 286 10.79 -43.92 26.16
N ASN A 287 11.36 -44.64 25.18
CA ASN A 287 10.91 -45.94 24.62
C ASN A 287 9.43 -46.05 24.14
N GLN A 288 9.11 -46.43 22.91
CA GLN A 288 9.22 -47.80 22.37
C GLN A 288 8.77 -47.84 20.89
N PHE A 289 9.29 -48.82 20.13
CA PHE A 289 8.64 -49.72 19.15
C PHE A 289 7.34 -49.28 18.41
N ASP A 290 7.09 -49.63 17.14
CA ASP A 290 7.96 -50.13 16.05
C ASP A 290 7.17 -50.07 14.71
N ALA A 291 7.80 -50.51 13.63
CA ALA A 291 7.30 -50.75 12.27
C ALA A 291 5.80 -51.10 12.06
N PHE A 292 5.24 -50.71 10.91
CA PHE A 292 4.85 -51.70 9.88
C PHE A 292 4.84 -51.12 8.45
N LYS A 293 4.80 -52.02 7.46
CA LYS A 293 5.23 -51.79 6.06
C LYS A 293 4.12 -52.18 5.07
N VAL A 294 3.96 -51.37 4.03
CA VAL A 294 3.42 -51.63 2.67
C VAL A 294 2.40 -52.78 2.50
N HIS A 295 1.22 -52.43 1.97
CA HIS A 295 0.60 -53.25 0.93
C HIS A 295 0.01 -52.38 -0.19
N GLN A 296 0.09 -52.88 -1.42
CA GLN A 296 -0.30 -52.24 -2.67
C GLN A 296 -1.04 -53.33 -3.45
N GLU A 297 -2.21 -53.04 -4.04
CA GLU A 297 -2.63 -53.68 -5.29
C GLU A 297 -3.84 -52.99 -5.96
N ASN A 298 -3.74 -52.89 -7.29
CA ASN A 298 -4.79 -53.04 -8.31
C ASN A 298 -6.15 -52.30 -8.21
N LEU A 299 -6.43 -51.47 -9.22
CA LEU A 299 -7.48 -51.78 -10.24
C LEU A 299 -7.42 -50.78 -11.43
N PHE A 300 -7.27 -51.31 -12.65
CA PHE A 300 -7.59 -50.67 -13.93
C PHE A 300 -8.57 -51.59 -14.68
N PRO A 301 -9.33 -51.07 -15.66
CA PRO A 301 -9.03 -51.51 -17.03
C PRO A 301 -9.07 -50.39 -18.09
N LYS A 302 -8.33 -50.60 -19.20
CA LYS A 302 -8.37 -49.83 -20.45
C LYS A 302 -8.90 -50.72 -21.60
N THR A 303 -9.75 -50.17 -22.47
CA THR A 303 -10.12 -50.68 -23.82
C THR A 303 -10.64 -49.51 -24.70
N TRP A 304 -10.85 -49.62 -26.02
CA TRP A 304 -9.96 -50.08 -27.12
C TRP A 304 -10.32 -49.21 -28.36
N THR A 305 -9.47 -48.27 -28.79
CA THR A 305 -8.69 -48.36 -30.06
C THR A 305 -9.32 -47.74 -31.32
N LYS A 306 -8.50 -46.89 -31.99
CA LYS A 306 -8.51 -46.31 -33.35
C LYS A 306 -9.55 -46.75 -34.40
N HIS A 307 -9.95 -45.78 -35.24
CA HIS A 307 -9.98 -45.95 -36.70
C HIS A 307 -9.52 -44.67 -37.45
N LEU A 308 -8.76 -44.83 -38.53
CA LEU A 308 -8.44 -43.80 -39.53
C LEU A 308 -9.50 -43.82 -40.65
N LEU A 309 -9.75 -42.67 -41.29
CA LEU A 309 -9.97 -42.61 -42.75
C LEU A 309 -9.76 -41.20 -43.32
N HIS A 310 -9.15 -41.15 -44.50
CA HIS A 310 -8.96 -39.96 -45.34
C HIS A 310 -10.28 -39.41 -45.89
N LEU A 311 -10.30 -38.10 -46.20
CA LEU A 311 -10.76 -37.63 -47.52
C LEU A 311 -10.20 -36.24 -47.84
N THR A 312 -9.81 -36.07 -49.10
CA THR A 312 -9.31 -34.82 -49.72
C THR A 312 -10.35 -34.24 -50.68
N HIS A 313 -10.03 -33.05 -51.22
CA HIS A 313 -10.65 -32.35 -52.36
C HIS A 313 -11.73 -31.27 -52.13
N THR A 314 -11.25 -30.04 -52.28
CA THR A 314 -11.81 -28.93 -53.10
C THR A 314 -12.95 -29.27 -54.08
N LEU A 315 -13.99 -28.42 -54.12
CA LEU A 315 -14.44 -27.66 -55.31
C LEU A 315 -15.73 -26.82 -55.07
N LYS A 316 -15.57 -25.52 -54.82
CA LYS A 316 -16.23 -24.36 -55.48
C LYS A 316 -16.15 -23.09 -54.63
#